data_AF-A0A960YZ94-F1
#
_entry.id   AF-A0A960YZ94-F1
#
_cell.length_a   1.000
_cell.length_b   1.000
_cell.length_c   1.000
_cell.angle_alpha   90.00
_cell.angle_beta   90.00
_cell.angle_gamma   90.00
#
_symmetry.space_group_name_H-M   'P 1'
#
loop_
_entity.id
_entity.type
_entity.pdbx_description
1 polymer ?
#
loop_
_entity_poly.entity_id
_entity_poly.type
_entity_poly.pdbx_seq_one_letter_code
_entity_poly.pdbx_strand_id
1 'polypeptide(L)'
;MNKMVPLLLLMLGLTVVSCGDGNRYDYDKGYESAWNDEKAPSRFSSKECREGYQQGLADAAAYDDGYYDGYNKKHPRFPKDIDYMDGYNDGKKDKKY
;
A
#
# COMPACT_ATOMS: atom_id res chain seq x y z
N MET A 1 -33.93 2.14 -20.92
CA MET A 1 -32.78 3.07 -20.83
C MET A 1 -32.72 3.57 -19.39
N ASN A 2 -31.72 3.07 -18.66
CA ASN A 2 -31.62 3.15 -17.20
C ASN A 2 -31.19 4.55 -16.75
N LYS A 3 -31.87 5.12 -15.76
CA LYS A 3 -31.41 6.31 -15.04
C LYS A 3 -31.58 6.10 -13.53
N MET A 4 -30.45 5.76 -12.93
CA MET A 4 -29.92 6.19 -11.63
C MET A 4 -30.90 6.26 -10.44
N VAL A 5 -30.79 5.26 -9.57
CA VAL A 5 -31.28 5.29 -8.18
C VAL A 5 -30.35 6.18 -7.35
N PRO A 6 -30.85 7.21 -6.64
CA PRO A 6 -30.03 7.92 -5.65
C PRO A 6 -29.87 7.02 -4.42
N LEU A 7 -28.64 6.59 -4.17
CA LEU A 7 -28.23 5.83 -3.00
C LEU A 7 -28.31 6.75 -1.78
N LEU A 8 -29.47 6.71 -1.13
CA LEU A 8 -29.79 7.47 0.07
C LEU A 8 -29.02 6.88 1.25
N LEU A 9 -28.23 7.74 1.90
CA LEU A 9 -27.77 7.70 3.29
C LEU A 9 -28.35 6.54 4.12
N LEU A 10 -27.49 5.59 4.52
CA LEU A 10 -27.78 4.73 5.64
C LEU A 10 -26.53 4.51 6.51
N MET A 11 -26.70 4.84 7.79
CA MET A 11 -25.94 4.35 8.95
C MET A 11 -24.53 4.90 9.18
N LEU A 12 -24.50 6.16 9.64
CA LEU A 12 -23.67 6.51 10.78
C LEU A 12 -24.09 5.66 11.98
N GLY A 13 -23.14 4.94 12.58
CA GLY A 13 -23.26 4.44 13.96
C GLY A 13 -23.25 2.93 14.10
N LEU A 14 -22.05 2.37 14.23
CA LEU A 14 -21.81 1.22 15.12
C LEU A 14 -20.39 1.30 15.65
N THR A 15 -20.29 1.89 16.84
CA THR A 15 -19.18 1.72 17.77
C THR A 15 -19.07 0.24 18.12
N VAL A 16 -17.99 -0.39 17.68
CA VAL A 16 -17.52 -1.65 18.27
C VAL A 16 -16.12 -1.40 18.79
N VAL A 17 -16.04 -1.24 20.11
CA VAL A 17 -14.78 -1.34 20.84
C VAL A 17 -14.34 -2.80 20.73
N SER A 18 -13.43 -3.10 19.80
CA SER A 18 -12.68 -4.35 19.79
C SER A 18 -11.38 -4.14 20.56
N CYS A 19 -11.37 -4.49 21.84
CA CYS A 19 -10.13 -4.75 22.57
C CYS A 19 -9.58 -6.09 22.08
N GLY A 20 -8.69 -6.05 21.09
CA GLY A 20 -7.99 -7.25 20.59
C GLY A 20 -7.25 -7.10 19.27
N ASP A 21 -7.64 -6.15 18.42
CA ASP A 21 -7.12 -6.00 17.03
C ASP A 21 -6.50 -4.63 16.72
N GLY A 22 -6.46 -3.71 17.70
CA GLY A 22 -6.03 -2.32 17.47
C GLY A 22 -4.62 -2.17 16.92
N ASN A 23 -3.70 -3.08 17.28
CA ASN A 23 -2.30 -3.00 16.84
C ASN A 23 -2.13 -3.33 15.35
N ARG A 24 -2.89 -4.29 14.83
CA ARG A 24 -2.79 -4.68 13.42
C ARG A 24 -3.47 -3.66 12.52
N TYR A 25 -4.64 -3.16 12.95
CA TYR A 25 -5.34 -2.11 12.21
C TYR A 25 -4.49 -0.84 12.05
N ASP A 26 -3.84 -0.39 13.13
CA ASP A 26 -3.00 0.80 13.08
C ASP A 26 -1.76 0.60 12.21
N TYR A 27 -1.15 -0.59 12.28
CA TYR A 27 -0.05 -0.97 11.42
C TYR A 27 -0.47 -0.96 9.94
N ASP A 28 -1.54 -1.66 9.59
CA ASP A 28 -2.04 -1.78 8.21
C ASP A 28 -2.38 -0.40 7.65
N LYS A 29 -3.00 0.47 8.46
CA LYS A 29 -3.26 1.86 8.09
C LYS A 29 -1.98 2.64 7.78
N GLY A 30 -0.96 2.49 8.62
CA GLY A 30 0.34 3.10 8.37
C GLY A 30 0.95 2.61 7.05
N TYR A 31 0.93 1.29 6.84
CA TYR A 31 1.45 0.65 5.65
C TYR A 31 0.74 1.13 4.38
N GLU A 32 -0.60 1.10 4.36
CA GLU A 32 -1.42 1.57 3.23
C GLU A 32 -1.16 3.04 2.92
N SER A 33 -1.03 3.90 3.94
CA SER A 33 -0.69 5.30 3.71
C SER A 33 0.69 5.48 3.05
N ALA A 34 1.69 4.65 3.37
CA ALA A 34 2.97 4.71 2.68
C ALA A 34 2.87 4.20 1.23
N TRP A 35 2.18 3.07 1.03
CA TRP A 35 2.00 2.47 -0.29
C TRP A 35 1.25 3.37 -1.29
N ASN A 36 0.30 4.15 -0.78
CA ASN A 36 -0.50 5.08 -1.58
C ASN A 36 0.10 6.50 -1.68
N ASP A 37 1.35 6.71 -1.24
CA ASP A 37 2.02 8.02 -1.17
C ASP A 37 1.21 9.08 -0.40
N GLU A 38 0.54 8.65 0.67
CA GLU A 38 -0.20 9.52 1.57
C GLU A 38 0.70 10.14 2.65
N LYS A 39 0.09 11.05 3.42
CA LYS A 39 0.78 11.82 4.45
C LYS A 39 1.38 10.93 5.54
N ALA A 40 2.66 11.16 5.83
CA ALA A 40 3.36 10.50 6.93
C ALA A 40 2.67 10.66 8.31
N PRO A 41 2.68 9.61 9.14
CA PRO A 41 2.16 9.66 10.50
C PRO A 41 2.94 10.65 11.36
N SER A 42 2.24 11.30 12.27
CA SER A 42 2.85 12.26 13.20
C SER A 42 3.49 11.57 14.40
N ARG A 43 4.25 12.33 15.20
CA ARG A 43 4.75 11.85 16.51
C ARG A 43 3.64 11.43 17.48
N PHE A 44 2.41 11.90 17.27
CA PHE A 44 1.25 11.57 18.10
C PHE A 44 0.46 10.36 17.58
N SER A 45 0.81 9.82 16.40
CA SER A 45 0.25 8.56 15.93
C SER A 45 0.66 7.40 16.85
N SER A 46 0.01 6.25 16.74
CA SER A 46 0.47 5.04 17.41
C SER A 46 1.85 4.62 16.89
N LYS A 47 2.54 3.78 17.67
CA LYS A 47 3.86 3.24 17.29
C LYS A 47 3.70 2.34 16.07
N GLU A 48 2.69 1.50 16.09
CA GLU A 48 2.31 0.53 15.08
C GLU A 48 2.05 1.20 13.73
N CYS A 49 1.31 2.33 13.72
CA CYS A 49 1.09 3.12 12.50
C CYS A 49 2.39 3.71 11.93
N ARG A 50 3.31 4.18 12.78
CA ARG A 50 4.62 4.64 12.30
C ARG A 50 5.47 3.51 11.76
N GLU A 51 5.46 2.35 12.40
CA GLU A 51 6.19 1.16 11.97
C GLU A 51 5.65 0.63 10.63
N GLY A 52 4.32 0.51 10.50
CA GLY A 52 3.66 0.14 9.26
C GLY A 52 3.99 1.10 8.13
N TYR A 53 3.98 2.40 8.39
CA TYR A 53 4.36 3.40 7.38
C TYR A 53 5.82 3.26 6.95
N GLN A 54 6.74 3.02 7.90
CA GLN A 54 8.16 2.80 7.55
C GLN A 54 8.36 1.53 6.73
N GLN A 55 7.65 0.45 7.04
CA GLN A 55 7.72 -0.78 6.26
C GLN A 55 7.10 -0.61 4.88
N GLY A 56 5.93 0.02 4.77
CA GLY A 56 5.29 0.30 3.48
C GLY A 56 6.15 1.19 2.57
N LEU A 57 6.93 2.13 3.12
CA LEU A 57 7.89 2.91 2.34
C LEU A 57 9.03 2.04 1.78
N ALA A 58 9.53 1.09 2.58
CA ALA A 58 10.60 0.20 2.13
C ALA A 58 10.10 -0.75 1.03
N ASP A 59 8.90 -1.32 1.20
CA ASP A 59 8.33 -2.27 0.25
C ASP A 59 7.91 -1.56 -1.05
N ALA A 60 7.34 -0.35 -0.97
CA ALA A 60 7.06 0.48 -2.15
C ALA A 60 8.34 0.86 -2.91
N ALA A 61 9.42 1.21 -2.19
CA ALA A 61 10.71 1.48 -2.82
C ALA A 61 11.31 0.24 -3.50
N ALA A 62 11.16 -0.96 -2.90
CA ALA A 62 11.58 -2.21 -3.51
C ALA A 62 10.80 -2.49 -4.81
N TYR A 63 9.47 -2.27 -4.80
CA TYR A 63 8.63 -2.37 -5.98
C TYR A 63 9.10 -1.42 -7.10
N ASP A 64 9.33 -0.14 -6.79
CA ASP A 64 9.80 0.85 -7.77
C ASP A 64 11.16 0.47 -8.38
N ASP A 65 12.10 0.00 -7.56
CA ASP A 65 13.40 -0.50 -7.99
C ASP A 65 13.26 -1.71 -8.93
N GLY A 66 12.35 -2.61 -8.58
CA GLY A 66 11.95 -3.75 -9.41
C GLY A 66 11.41 -3.29 -10.75
N TYR A 67 10.40 -2.42 -10.73
CA TYR A 67 9.75 -1.86 -11.91
C TYR A 67 10.76 -1.24 -12.87
N TYR A 68 11.64 -0.40 -12.35
CA TYR A 68 12.68 0.23 -13.14
C TYR A 68 13.61 -0.78 -13.81
N ASP A 69 14.04 -1.82 -13.08
CA ASP A 69 14.90 -2.86 -13.65
C ASP A 69 14.17 -3.71 -14.70
N GLY A 70 12.90 -4.04 -14.45
CA GLY A 70 12.04 -4.77 -15.38
C GLY A 70 11.79 -4.01 -16.69
N TYR A 71 11.41 -2.74 -16.57
CA TYR A 71 11.19 -1.82 -17.69
C TYR A 71 12.43 -1.63 -18.56
N ASN A 72 13.61 -1.58 -17.92
CA ASN A 72 14.89 -1.45 -18.62
C ASN A 72 15.52 -2.80 -19.03
N LYS A 73 14.80 -3.92 -18.85
CA LYS A 73 15.24 -5.28 -19.22
C LYS A 73 16.57 -5.69 -18.57
N LYS A 74 16.82 -5.23 -17.35
CA LYS A 74 18.00 -5.62 -16.56
C LYS A 74 17.80 -7.00 -15.94
N HIS A 75 18.88 -7.61 -15.47
CA HIS A 75 18.79 -8.80 -14.63
C HIS A 75 18.25 -8.45 -13.24
N PRO A 76 17.36 -9.27 -12.65
CA PRO A 76 16.79 -8.98 -11.34
C PRO A 76 17.87 -9.05 -10.26
N ARG A 77 18.01 -7.97 -9.47
CA ARG A 77 18.97 -7.86 -8.36
C ARG A 77 18.55 -8.68 -7.15
N PHE A 78 17.24 -8.71 -6.88
CA PHE A 78 16.68 -9.34 -5.68
C PHE A 78 15.61 -10.39 -6.06
N PRO A 79 15.98 -11.52 -6.66
CA PRO A 79 15.03 -12.48 -7.23
C PRO A 79 14.17 -13.25 -6.20
N LYS A 80 14.39 -13.03 -4.90
CA LYS A 80 13.64 -13.65 -3.80
C LYS A 80 12.76 -12.65 -3.04
N ASP A 81 12.91 -11.37 -3.34
CA ASP A 81 12.14 -10.30 -2.73
C ASP A 81 10.82 -10.14 -3.51
N ILE A 82 9.70 -10.26 -2.81
CA ILE A 82 8.38 -10.38 -3.45
C ILE A 82 7.99 -9.03 -4.07
N ASP A 83 8.07 -7.94 -3.31
CA ASP A 83 7.69 -6.61 -3.75
C ASP A 83 8.58 -6.14 -4.93
N TYR A 84 9.89 -6.39 -4.84
CA TYR A 84 10.79 -6.16 -5.97
C TYR A 84 10.41 -6.97 -7.21
N MET A 85 10.12 -8.27 -7.06
CA MET A 85 9.82 -9.12 -8.21
C MET A 85 8.46 -8.81 -8.83
N ASP A 86 7.48 -8.37 -8.05
CA ASP A 86 6.19 -7.88 -8.56
C ASP A 86 6.39 -6.64 -9.42
N GLY A 87 7.13 -5.64 -8.92
CA GLY A 87 7.52 -4.46 -9.70
C GLY A 87 8.28 -4.84 -10.97
N TYR A 88 9.28 -5.71 -10.87
CA TYR A 88 10.08 -6.18 -12.01
C TYR A 88 9.22 -6.84 -13.09
N ASN A 89 8.26 -7.67 -12.70
CA ASN A 89 7.37 -8.32 -13.64
C ASN A 89 6.41 -7.34 -14.31
N ASP A 90 5.94 -6.32 -13.59
CA ASP A 90 5.09 -5.27 -14.15
C ASP A 90 5.85 -4.36 -15.11
N GLY A 91 7.05 -3.91 -14.73
CA GLY A 91 7.92 -3.12 -15.61
C GLY A 91 8.24 -3.85 -16.92
N LYS A 92 8.39 -5.18 -16.90
CA LYS A 92 8.57 -5.98 -18.12
C LYS A 92 7.36 -6.01 -19.05
N LYS A 93 6.14 -5.88 -18.51
CA LYS A 93 4.90 -5.86 -19.28
C LYS A 93 4.67 -4.50 -19.92
N ASP A 94 5.18 -3.44 -19.30
CA ASP A 94 5.09 -2.09 -19.83
C ASP A 94 5.93 -1.95 -21.11
N LYS A 95 5.27 -1.55 -22.19
CA LYS A 95 5.90 -1.44 -23.51
C LYS A 95 6.46 -0.03 -23.65
N LYS A 96 7.77 0.08 -23.89
CA LYS A 96 8.34 1.29 -24.49
C LYS A 96 7.63 1.54 -25.83
N TYR A 97 6.71 2.50 -25.83
CA TYR A 97 6.08 3.05 -27.03
C TYR A 97 7.14 3.75 -27.89
#